data_AF-A0A9W7DVT9-F1
#
_entry.id   AF-A0A9W7DVT9-F1
#
_cell.length_a   1.000
_cell.length_b   1.000
_cell.length_c   1.000
_cell.angle_alpha   90.00
_cell.angle_beta   90.00
_cell.angle_gamma   90.00
#
_symmetry.space_group_name_H-M   'P 1'
#
loop_
_entity.id
_entity.type
_entity.pdbx_description
1 polymer ?
#
loop_
_entity_poly.entity_id
_entity_poly.type
_entity_poly.pdbx_seq_one_letter_code
_entity_poly.pdbx_strand_id
1 'polypeptide(L)'
;MKLTCAATIAAMSGLAGVSVNAQDPASGWMAYAVGDISSTGAERITKLEMTWTVGAEPAKSSAFFSPWFGMDPADNLNLIQPVNPWSGGVFRGGSWSAYTEYYQWKPTKNSNSESFDVKSGDTLQGSLVYNEANDSYTLTQTCVETGATSTQEVAAQNGKKYTVPYVVYEKTFPCADYPPDEVVTFRDIVMECDGVDCADDVVWKVDVMDDNCNMEAHISDDQRSISITWDTSLESKYDSLSRAELHDLNYRGNWATQLNIPRPNEDVEVGLPTPVHPAKCAADVAKLAEDAASIKTSVDGVTATCDKTHSDECVSSLNDMLATVDLTLVDAEKAFSDCSDGTNSQCNEDISGIITVLGDASKDLEEDLADCVDIKIGSIKQCVKDVVETGKVAVGAVKDILVAFKDCKGESVSLF
;
A
#
# COMPACT_ATOMS: atom_id res chain seq x y z
N MET A 1 69.63 -45.92 -12.35
CA MET A 1 68.96 -46.14 -13.64
C MET A 1 67.46 -46.02 -13.41
N LYS A 2 66.86 -44.88 -13.85
CA LYS A 2 65.41 -44.62 -14.08
C LYS A 2 64.46 -44.79 -12.87
N LEU A 3 63.40 -44.02 -12.62
CA LEU A 3 62.74 -42.90 -13.31
C LEU A 3 61.89 -42.15 -12.25
N THR A 4 61.74 -40.85 -12.43
CA THR A 4 60.88 -39.90 -11.72
C THR A 4 59.39 -40.17 -11.89
N CYS A 5 58.56 -39.76 -10.91
CA CYS A 5 57.23 -39.20 -11.16
C CYS A 5 56.81 -38.32 -9.98
N ALA A 6 56.93 -37.00 -10.14
CA ALA A 6 56.29 -35.99 -9.29
C ALA A 6 54.93 -35.65 -9.92
N ALA A 7 53.85 -35.79 -9.16
CA ALA A 7 52.52 -35.36 -9.55
C ALA A 7 52.20 -34.02 -8.89
N THR A 8 52.22 -32.96 -9.69
CA THR A 8 51.74 -31.63 -9.32
C THR A 8 50.22 -31.63 -9.41
N ILE A 9 49.52 -31.51 -8.27
CA ILE A 9 48.07 -31.26 -8.24
C ILE A 9 47.89 -29.75 -8.28
N ALA A 10 47.48 -29.24 -9.44
CA ALA A 10 47.03 -27.86 -9.60
C ALA A 10 45.56 -27.76 -9.13
N ALA A 11 45.35 -27.10 -7.99
CA ALA A 11 44.02 -26.71 -7.55
C ALA A 11 43.59 -25.45 -8.35
N MET A 12 42.74 -25.64 -9.36
CA MET A 12 42.02 -24.54 -9.99
C MET A 12 40.87 -24.15 -9.07
N SER A 13 41.10 -23.12 -8.24
CA SER A 13 40.03 -22.39 -7.55
C SER A 13 39.25 -21.58 -8.59
N GLY A 14 38.18 -22.17 -9.10
CA GLY A 14 37.17 -21.45 -9.88
C GLY A 14 36.40 -20.52 -8.95
N LEU A 15 36.77 -19.24 -8.95
CA LEU A 15 35.91 -18.16 -8.47
C LEU A 15 34.69 -18.10 -9.40
N ALA A 16 33.63 -18.80 -9.02
CA ALA A 16 32.31 -18.55 -9.56
C ALA A 16 31.92 -17.14 -9.13
N GLY A 17 32.09 -16.18 -10.04
CA GLY A 17 31.53 -14.84 -9.88
C GLY A 17 30.02 -14.99 -9.74
N VAL A 18 29.51 -14.81 -8.53
CA VAL A 18 28.09 -14.59 -8.32
C VAL A 18 27.83 -13.21 -8.88
N SER A 19 27.30 -13.17 -10.10
CA SER A 19 26.72 -11.94 -10.64
C SER A 19 25.54 -11.60 -9.75
N VAL A 20 25.75 -10.70 -8.79
CA VAL A 20 24.67 -9.95 -8.16
C VAL A 20 24.17 -9.05 -9.28
N ASN A 21 23.10 -9.45 -9.96
CA ASN A 21 22.33 -8.51 -10.77
C ASN A 21 21.77 -7.52 -9.76
N ALA A 22 22.44 -6.37 -9.61
CA ALA A 22 21.82 -5.21 -9.01
C ALA A 22 20.49 -5.03 -9.76
N GLN A 23 19.37 -5.17 -9.05
CA GLN A 23 18.03 -5.03 -9.61
C GLN A 23 17.63 -3.55 -9.66
N ASP A 24 18.62 -2.67 -9.61
CA ASP A 24 18.36 -1.26 -9.65
C ASP A 24 17.99 -0.82 -11.06
N PRO A 25 17.04 0.10 -11.14
CA PRO A 25 16.20 0.60 -10.01
C PRO A 25 14.92 -0.24 -9.80
N ALA A 26 14.28 -0.08 -8.64
CA ALA A 26 13.05 -0.80 -8.31
C ALA A 26 11.94 -0.51 -9.33
N SER A 27 11.14 -1.52 -9.69
CA SER A 27 10.16 -1.45 -10.78
C SER A 27 8.97 -0.51 -10.58
N GLY A 28 8.95 0.27 -9.48
CA GLY A 28 7.92 1.26 -9.18
C GLY A 28 8.44 2.70 -9.15
N TRP A 29 9.72 2.93 -9.43
CA TRP A 29 10.28 4.28 -9.53
C TRP A 29 9.97 4.87 -10.89
N MET A 30 9.78 6.19 -10.95
CA MET A 30 9.54 6.90 -12.22
C MET A 30 10.78 7.66 -12.66
N ALA A 31 11.20 8.64 -11.87
CA ALA A 31 12.46 9.34 -12.05
C ALA A 31 13.18 9.43 -10.72
N TYR A 32 14.50 9.50 -10.78
CA TYR A 32 15.31 9.59 -9.58
C TYR A 32 16.66 10.26 -9.84
N ALA A 33 17.24 10.76 -8.76
CA ALA A 33 18.66 11.07 -8.69
C ALA A 33 19.33 10.13 -7.70
N VAL A 34 20.55 9.70 -8.02
CA VAL A 34 21.38 8.85 -7.18
C VAL A 34 22.74 9.50 -6.97
N GLY A 35 23.21 9.53 -5.72
CA GLY A 35 24.52 10.08 -5.37
C GLY A 35 25.61 9.02 -5.38
N ASP A 36 26.80 9.41 -5.85
CA ASP A 36 28.02 8.60 -5.75
C ASP A 36 28.96 9.25 -4.73
N ILE A 37 29.17 8.55 -3.60
CA ILE A 37 30.07 9.02 -2.53
C ILE A 37 31.51 8.54 -2.71
N SER A 38 31.85 7.78 -3.77
CA SER A 38 33.17 7.14 -3.90
C SER A 38 34.32 8.14 -3.97
N SER A 39 34.07 9.35 -4.46
CA SER A 39 35.00 10.50 -4.48
C SER A 39 35.41 10.98 -3.09
N THR A 40 34.54 10.81 -2.08
CA THR A 40 34.77 11.26 -0.70
C THR A 40 35.80 10.38 0.03
N GLY A 41 35.99 9.14 -0.43
CA GLY A 41 36.77 8.12 0.27
C GLY A 41 36.13 7.59 1.57
N ALA A 42 34.92 8.04 1.89
CA ALA A 42 34.18 7.62 3.07
C ALA A 42 33.58 6.21 2.89
N GLU A 43 33.36 5.54 4.01
CA GLU A 43 32.76 4.23 4.05
C GLU A 43 31.24 4.28 4.26
N ARG A 44 30.69 5.42 4.71
CA ARG A 44 29.29 5.58 5.10
C ARG A 44 28.84 7.04 5.02
N ILE A 45 27.56 7.24 4.68
CA ILE A 45 26.86 8.51 4.93
C ILE A 45 26.37 8.52 6.38
N THR A 46 26.92 9.39 7.21
CA THR A 46 26.53 9.54 8.62
C THR A 46 25.37 10.50 8.82
N LYS A 47 25.12 11.41 7.86
CA LYS A 47 23.96 12.29 7.87
C LYS A 47 23.47 12.53 6.44
N LEU A 48 22.16 12.45 6.24
CA LEU A 48 21.47 13.00 5.07
C LEU A 48 20.23 13.77 5.53
N GLU A 49 20.11 15.02 5.12
CA GLU A 49 18.98 15.88 5.46
C GLU A 49 18.61 16.75 4.25
N MET A 50 17.31 16.91 4.02
CA MET A 50 16.76 17.74 2.96
C MET A 50 15.42 18.35 3.42
N THR A 51 15.04 19.47 2.82
CA THR A 51 13.68 20.02 2.92
C THR A 51 12.96 19.97 1.59
N TRP A 52 11.63 19.85 1.60
CA TRP A 52 10.81 19.98 0.40
C TRP A 52 9.44 20.53 0.76
N THR A 53 8.69 20.95 -0.26
CA THR A 53 7.33 21.44 -0.10
C THR A 53 6.36 20.35 -0.54
N VAL A 54 5.34 20.10 0.26
CA VAL A 54 4.23 19.20 -0.09
C VAL A 54 3.49 19.78 -1.29
N GLY A 55 3.33 18.98 -2.34
CA GLY A 55 2.65 19.41 -3.58
C GLY A 55 1.18 19.78 -3.35
N ALA A 56 0.61 20.48 -4.31
CA ALA A 56 -0.83 20.69 -4.41
C ALA A 56 -1.58 19.37 -4.49
N GLU A 57 -2.84 19.43 -4.08
CA GLU A 57 -3.72 18.27 -4.20
C GLU A 57 -4.05 18.05 -5.68
N PRO A 58 -3.83 16.85 -6.25
CA PRO A 58 -4.29 16.55 -7.60
C PRO A 58 -5.81 16.65 -7.70
N ALA A 59 -6.32 16.85 -8.92
CA ALA A 59 -7.75 16.74 -9.15
C ALA A 59 -8.23 15.33 -8.79
N LYS A 60 -9.35 15.23 -8.05
CA LYS A 60 -9.98 13.99 -7.55
C LYS A 60 -9.43 12.71 -8.18
N SER A 61 -8.45 12.11 -7.51
CA SER A 61 -7.71 10.95 -8.02
C SER A 61 -7.63 9.87 -6.94
N SER A 62 -7.72 8.62 -7.37
CA SER A 62 -7.44 7.44 -6.55
C SER A 62 -5.97 7.02 -6.61
N ALA A 63 -5.10 7.85 -7.18
CA ALA A 63 -3.69 7.55 -7.33
C ALA A 63 -2.98 7.48 -5.98
N PHE A 64 -1.95 6.64 -5.91
CA PHE A 64 -1.02 6.59 -4.81
C PHE A 64 0.38 6.82 -5.37
N PHE A 65 1.01 7.91 -4.99
CA PHE A 65 2.36 8.26 -5.41
C PHE A 65 3.08 8.95 -4.27
N SER A 66 4.41 8.96 -4.35
CA SER A 66 5.22 9.48 -3.24
C SER A 66 6.52 10.07 -3.74
N PRO A 67 6.78 11.37 -3.48
CA PRO A 67 8.14 11.89 -3.43
C PRO A 67 8.82 11.47 -2.11
N TRP A 68 10.07 11.05 -2.21
CA TRP A 68 10.90 10.73 -1.05
C TRP A 68 12.40 10.90 -1.34
N PHE A 69 13.20 10.93 -0.29
CA PHE A 69 14.65 10.73 -0.38
C PHE A 69 15.07 9.64 0.59
N GLY A 70 16.17 8.95 0.32
CA GLY A 70 16.54 7.78 1.12
C GLY A 70 17.97 7.35 0.91
N MET A 71 18.36 6.27 1.58
CA MET A 71 19.66 5.65 1.38
C MET A 71 19.56 4.13 1.40
N ASP A 72 20.40 3.48 0.60
CA ASP A 72 20.69 2.05 0.65
C ASP A 72 22.17 1.79 1.00
N PRO A 73 22.49 0.61 1.55
CA PRO A 73 23.86 0.15 1.65
C PRO A 73 24.43 -0.38 0.33
N ALA A 74 23.53 -0.78 -0.55
CA ALA A 74 23.74 -1.19 -1.92
C ALA A 74 22.34 -1.28 -2.53
N ASP A 75 22.26 -0.97 -3.82
CA ASP A 75 21.10 -1.12 -4.71
C ASP A 75 20.13 -2.25 -4.28
N ASN A 76 18.90 -1.86 -3.94
CA ASN A 76 17.78 -2.72 -3.53
C ASN A 76 18.08 -3.72 -2.39
N LEU A 77 18.92 -3.34 -1.42
CA LEU A 77 19.16 -4.20 -0.26
C LEU A 77 18.25 -3.83 0.92
N ASN A 78 18.35 -2.58 1.38
CA ASN A 78 17.75 -2.07 2.60
C ASN A 78 17.61 -0.55 2.54
N LEU A 79 16.40 -0.08 2.29
CA LEU A 79 16.10 1.33 2.14
C LEU A 79 15.66 1.93 3.47
N ILE A 80 16.24 3.08 3.81
CA ILE A 80 15.75 3.96 4.87
C ILE A 80 15.36 5.31 4.26
N GLN A 81 14.19 5.82 4.60
CA GLN A 81 13.67 7.01 3.93
C GLN A 81 12.61 7.77 4.73
N PRO A 82 12.58 9.11 4.66
CA PRO A 82 11.39 9.91 4.90
C PRO A 82 10.50 9.88 3.65
N VAL A 83 9.21 9.63 3.83
CA VAL A 83 8.22 9.41 2.78
C VAL A 83 7.10 10.43 2.91
N ASN A 84 6.66 11.01 1.79
CA ASN A 84 5.51 11.92 1.75
C ASN A 84 4.50 11.43 0.72
N PRO A 85 3.71 10.38 1.02
CA PRO A 85 2.78 9.85 0.04
C PRO A 85 1.51 10.69 -0.05
N TRP A 86 1.00 10.80 -1.27
CA TRP A 86 -0.38 11.07 -1.55
C TRP A 86 -1.14 9.74 -1.56
N SER A 87 -2.14 9.63 -0.69
CA SER A 87 -3.07 8.51 -0.71
C SER A 87 -4.39 8.98 -1.30
N GLY A 88 -4.64 8.65 -2.57
CA GLY A 88 -5.89 8.92 -3.23
C GLY A 88 -7.06 8.22 -2.52
N GLY A 89 -8.19 8.92 -2.43
CA GLY A 89 -9.43 8.38 -1.88
C GLY A 89 -10.52 8.47 -2.94
N VAL A 90 -11.07 7.32 -3.36
CA VAL A 90 -12.18 7.25 -4.33
C VAL A 90 -13.39 8.07 -3.84
N PHE A 91 -13.63 8.09 -2.52
CA PHE A 91 -14.82 8.70 -1.93
C PHE A 91 -14.55 9.91 -1.02
N ARG A 92 -13.38 10.00 -0.37
CA ARG A 92 -13.09 11.06 0.62
C ARG A 92 -12.19 12.19 0.11
N GLY A 93 -11.79 12.15 -1.17
CA GLY A 93 -10.63 12.90 -1.63
C GLY A 93 -9.35 12.24 -1.13
N GLY A 94 -8.24 12.49 -1.80
CA GLY A 94 -6.94 12.04 -1.30
C GLY A 94 -6.40 12.95 -0.21
N SER A 95 -5.37 12.50 0.47
CA SER A 95 -4.67 13.28 1.49
C SER A 95 -3.17 13.02 1.45
N TRP A 96 -2.41 14.07 1.75
CA TRP A 96 -0.98 13.93 2.00
C TRP A 96 -0.73 13.45 3.44
N SER A 97 0.25 12.58 3.58
CA SER A 97 0.78 12.16 4.88
C SER A 97 2.30 12.21 4.87
N ALA A 98 2.90 12.05 6.05
CA ALA A 98 4.33 11.98 6.22
C ALA A 98 4.69 10.92 7.27
N TYR A 99 5.69 10.10 6.95
CA TYR A 99 6.25 9.09 7.85
C TYR A 99 7.66 8.68 7.41
N THR A 100 8.35 7.91 8.23
CA THR A 100 9.65 7.33 7.89
C THR A 100 9.52 5.82 7.71
N GLU A 101 10.29 5.25 6.79
CA GLU A 101 10.19 3.84 6.40
C GLU A 101 11.56 3.16 6.45
N TYR A 102 11.53 1.88 6.82
CA TYR A 102 12.59 0.92 6.59
C TYR A 102 12.03 -0.21 5.73
N TYR A 103 12.58 -0.36 4.53
CA TYR A 103 12.22 -1.43 3.62
C TYR A 103 13.42 -2.36 3.36
N GLN A 104 13.17 -3.66 3.32
CA GLN A 104 14.14 -4.67 2.95
C GLN A 104 13.53 -5.53 1.86
N TRP A 105 14.20 -5.67 0.72
CA TRP A 105 13.70 -6.46 -0.40
C TRP A 105 13.71 -7.96 -0.11
N LYS A 106 14.77 -8.48 0.53
CA LYS A 106 14.93 -9.92 0.74
C LYS A 106 15.59 -10.31 2.08
N PRO A 107 14.93 -11.16 2.91
CA PRO A 107 13.49 -11.45 2.85
C PRO A 107 12.69 -10.15 2.98
N THR A 108 11.54 -10.08 2.32
CA THR A 108 10.74 -8.86 2.29
C THR A 108 10.31 -8.47 3.70
N LYS A 109 10.65 -7.26 4.13
CA LYS A 109 10.25 -6.70 5.41
C LYS A 109 10.02 -5.21 5.24
N ASN A 110 8.88 -4.73 5.73
CA ASN A 110 8.60 -3.31 5.82
C ASN A 110 8.37 -2.89 7.28
N SER A 111 8.72 -1.66 7.62
CA SER A 111 8.47 -1.05 8.93
C SER A 111 8.33 0.45 8.78
N ASN A 112 7.15 0.95 9.12
CA ASN A 112 6.82 2.37 9.06
C ASN A 112 6.69 2.92 10.48
N SER A 113 7.13 4.16 10.67
CA SER A 113 6.82 4.92 11.86
C SER A 113 5.37 5.40 11.87
N GLU A 114 4.93 6.00 12.98
CA GLU A 114 3.61 6.64 13.06
C GLU A 114 3.51 7.77 12.03
N SER A 115 2.49 7.72 11.18
CA SER A 115 2.23 8.75 10.18
C SER A 115 1.51 9.96 10.79
N PHE A 116 1.72 11.12 10.19
CA PHE A 116 0.94 12.33 10.48
C PHE A 116 0.44 12.98 9.20
N ASP A 117 -0.68 13.70 9.31
CA ASP A 117 -1.27 14.43 8.19
C ASP A 117 -0.47 15.71 7.89
N VAL A 118 -0.29 16.00 6.61
CA VAL A 118 0.26 17.26 6.12
C VAL A 118 -0.62 17.83 5.02
N LYS A 119 -0.45 19.11 4.70
CA LYS A 119 -1.26 19.80 3.70
C LYS A 119 -0.40 20.29 2.56
N SER A 120 -1.03 20.47 1.41
CA SER A 120 -0.43 21.18 0.29
C SER A 120 0.22 22.49 0.74
N GLY A 121 1.47 22.70 0.33
CA GLY A 121 2.25 23.89 0.65
C GLY A 121 3.00 23.84 1.99
N ASP A 122 2.75 22.86 2.86
CA ASP A 122 3.57 22.65 4.06
C ASP A 122 5.01 22.32 3.67
N THR A 123 5.95 22.65 4.54
CA THR A 123 7.37 22.33 4.40
C THR A 123 7.70 21.12 5.25
N LEU A 124 8.24 20.09 4.61
CA LEU A 124 8.78 18.92 5.26
C LEU A 124 10.30 19.04 5.37
N GLN A 125 10.84 18.67 6.53
CA GLN A 125 12.27 18.47 6.76
C GLN A 125 12.47 17.01 7.16
N GLY A 126 13.22 16.26 6.35
CA GLY A 126 13.59 14.88 6.63
C GLY A 126 15.05 14.77 7.04
N SER A 127 15.38 13.86 7.96
CA SER A 127 16.77 13.56 8.33
C SER A 127 17.00 12.07 8.57
N LEU A 128 18.19 11.62 8.21
CA LEU A 128 18.73 10.27 8.42
C LEU A 128 20.08 10.44 9.10
N VAL A 129 20.18 10.13 10.39
CA VAL A 129 21.38 10.40 11.20
C VAL A 129 21.91 9.11 11.81
N TYR A 130 23.16 8.78 11.53
CA TYR A 130 23.83 7.62 12.10
C TYR A 130 24.23 7.85 13.56
N ASN A 131 23.93 6.89 14.41
CA ASN A 131 24.31 6.85 15.81
C ASN A 131 25.32 5.72 16.04
N GLU A 132 26.58 6.10 16.20
CA GLU A 132 27.68 5.15 16.41
C GLU A 132 27.53 4.33 17.70
N ALA A 133 26.96 4.92 18.76
CA ALA A 133 26.84 4.24 20.05
C ALA A 133 25.94 3.00 20.00
N ASN A 134 24.95 3.02 19.11
CA ASN A 134 23.92 1.97 18.99
C ASN A 134 23.98 1.22 17.64
N ASP A 135 24.90 1.59 16.74
CA ASP A 135 24.95 1.10 15.35
C ASP A 135 23.55 1.17 14.69
N SER A 136 22.93 2.35 14.73
CA SER A 136 21.58 2.60 14.20
C SER A 136 21.51 3.92 13.42
N TYR A 137 20.45 4.10 12.65
CA TYR A 137 20.05 5.39 12.11
C TYR A 137 18.78 5.86 12.79
N THR A 138 18.78 7.11 13.23
CA THR A 138 17.57 7.85 13.57
C THR A 138 17.01 8.45 12.29
N LEU A 139 15.81 8.03 11.91
CA LEU A 139 15.06 8.61 10.81
C LEU A 139 14.05 9.59 11.42
N THR A 140 13.96 10.79 10.86
CA THR A 140 13.01 11.81 11.31
C THR A 140 12.39 12.51 10.11
N GLN A 141 11.11 12.86 10.21
CA GLN A 141 10.43 13.75 9.29
C GLN A 141 9.53 14.70 10.05
N THR A 142 9.70 15.99 9.84
CA THR A 142 8.99 17.04 10.58
C THR A 142 8.30 17.99 9.60
N CYS A 143 7.04 18.32 9.85
CA CYS A 143 6.39 19.47 9.22
C CYS A 143 6.83 20.74 9.97
N VAL A 144 7.52 21.64 9.28
CA VAL A 144 8.15 22.83 9.87
C VAL A 144 7.10 23.77 10.47
N GLU A 145 5.95 23.90 9.82
CA GLU A 145 4.87 24.80 10.21
C GLU A 145 4.14 24.35 11.49
N THR A 146 3.98 23.04 11.67
CA THR A 146 3.19 22.47 12.78
C THR A 146 4.06 21.89 13.89
N GLY A 147 5.32 21.53 13.61
CA GLY A 147 6.18 20.76 14.48
C GLY A 147 5.79 19.28 14.60
N ALA A 148 4.74 18.83 13.91
CA ALA A 148 4.38 17.41 13.86
C ALA A 148 5.56 16.61 13.29
N THR A 149 5.89 15.50 13.94
CA THR A 149 7.11 14.74 13.64
C THR A 149 6.82 13.26 13.66
N SER A 150 7.39 12.55 12.70
CA SER A 150 7.50 11.10 12.67
C SER A 150 8.95 10.69 12.88
N THR A 151 9.21 9.64 13.65
CA THR A 151 10.57 9.16 13.91
C THR A 151 10.62 7.64 14.10
N GLN A 152 11.73 7.04 13.68
CA GLN A 152 12.08 5.66 14.02
C GLN A 152 13.58 5.45 14.12
N GLU A 153 13.98 4.46 14.91
CA GLU A 153 15.34 3.94 14.98
C GLU A 153 15.46 2.67 14.14
N VAL A 154 16.42 2.66 13.22
CA VAL A 154 16.71 1.51 12.36
C VAL A 154 18.12 1.01 12.64
N ALA A 155 18.24 -0.20 13.19
CA ALA A 155 19.55 -0.81 13.40
C ALA A 155 20.28 -1.02 12.05
N ALA A 156 21.56 -0.69 12.01
CA ALA A 156 22.47 -0.97 10.90
C ALA A 156 22.93 -2.45 10.87
N GLN A 157 22.15 -3.37 11.45
CA GLN A 157 22.24 -4.83 11.29
C GLN A 157 23.67 -5.39 11.13
N ASN A 158 24.52 -5.17 12.14
CA ASN A 158 25.93 -5.58 12.18
C ASN A 158 26.87 -4.74 11.30
N GLY A 159 26.83 -3.42 11.44
CA GLY A 159 27.77 -2.51 10.78
C GLY A 159 27.51 -2.29 9.28
N LYS A 160 26.29 -2.56 8.81
CA LYS A 160 25.81 -2.20 7.46
C LYS A 160 26.00 -0.70 7.26
N LYS A 161 26.63 -0.34 6.14
CA LYS A 161 26.95 1.05 5.82
C LYS A 161 26.03 1.49 4.70
N TYR A 162 25.27 2.56 4.92
CA TYR A 162 24.43 3.18 3.91
C TYR A 162 25.29 4.16 3.13
N THR A 163 25.39 3.94 1.82
CA THR A 163 26.37 4.62 0.95
C THR A 163 25.77 5.13 -0.35
N VAL A 164 24.54 4.75 -0.67
CA VAL A 164 23.87 5.14 -1.92
C VAL A 164 22.66 5.99 -1.57
N PRO A 165 22.74 7.33 -1.65
CA PRO A 165 21.62 8.20 -1.41
C PRO A 165 20.79 8.38 -2.68
N TYR A 166 19.47 8.49 -2.51
CA TYR A 166 18.51 8.68 -3.59
C TYR A 166 17.56 9.84 -3.31
N VAL A 167 17.07 10.45 -4.38
CA VAL A 167 15.86 11.28 -4.41
C VAL A 167 14.96 10.69 -5.47
N VAL A 168 13.72 10.35 -5.14
CA VAL A 168 12.85 9.53 -5.99
C VAL A 168 11.42 10.09 -6.02
N TYR A 169 10.79 9.94 -7.18
CA TYR A 169 9.34 9.99 -7.32
C TYR A 169 8.86 8.61 -7.75
N GLU A 170 7.95 8.02 -6.97
CA GLU A 170 7.47 6.66 -7.20
C GLU A 170 5.98 6.59 -7.52
N LYS A 171 5.66 5.47 -8.16
CA LYS A 171 4.33 4.99 -8.57
C LYS A 171 3.72 5.71 -9.75
N THR A 172 3.12 4.89 -10.58
CA THR A 172 2.83 5.18 -11.97
C THR A 172 1.33 5.30 -12.20
N PHE A 173 0.87 6.45 -12.69
CA PHE A 173 -0.53 6.78 -12.89
C PHE A 173 -0.74 7.64 -14.15
N PRO A 174 -1.99 7.81 -14.62
CA PRO A 174 -2.37 8.85 -15.57
C PRO A 174 -1.81 10.24 -15.22
N CYS A 175 -1.42 11.03 -16.21
CA CYS A 175 -0.72 12.29 -15.97
C CYS A 175 -1.58 13.32 -15.23
N ALA A 176 -2.89 13.31 -15.50
CA ALA A 176 -3.86 14.15 -14.82
C ALA A 176 -4.06 13.80 -13.33
N ASP A 177 -3.57 12.64 -12.87
CA ASP A 177 -3.67 12.21 -11.47
C ASP A 177 -2.55 12.77 -10.58
N TYR A 178 -1.47 13.30 -11.16
CA TYR A 178 -0.35 13.90 -10.41
C TYR A 178 -0.65 15.35 -9.98
N PRO A 179 0.09 15.89 -8.99
CA PRO A 179 -0.12 17.25 -8.53
C PRO A 179 0.09 18.27 -9.66
N PRO A 180 -0.73 19.33 -9.72
CA PRO A 180 -0.65 20.34 -10.78
C PRO A 180 0.58 21.27 -10.67
N ASP A 181 1.38 21.16 -9.61
CA ASP A 181 2.63 21.93 -9.49
C ASP A 181 3.67 21.50 -10.51
N GLU A 182 3.59 20.26 -11.01
CA GLU A 182 4.49 19.72 -12.02
C GLU A 182 5.96 19.64 -11.58
N VAL A 183 6.21 19.85 -10.28
CA VAL A 183 7.54 19.77 -9.68
C VAL A 183 7.46 19.47 -8.19
N VAL A 184 8.40 18.66 -7.72
CA VAL A 184 8.83 18.62 -6.31
C VAL A 184 10.31 18.96 -6.26
N THR A 185 10.74 19.76 -5.29
CA THR A 185 12.16 20.11 -5.12
C THR A 185 12.61 19.81 -3.71
N PHE A 186 13.58 18.91 -3.62
CA PHE A 186 14.36 18.63 -2.42
C PHE A 186 15.53 19.60 -2.40
N ARG A 187 15.58 20.45 -1.39
CA ARG A 187 16.53 21.56 -1.24
C ARG A 187 17.25 21.47 0.08
N ASP A 188 18.24 22.34 0.25
CA ASP A 188 19.07 22.41 1.46
C ASP A 188 19.76 21.08 1.76
N ILE A 189 20.29 20.41 0.73
CA ILE A 189 20.94 19.11 0.89
C ILE A 189 22.15 19.26 1.84
N VAL A 190 22.03 18.62 3.00
CA VAL A 190 23.13 18.44 3.97
C VAL A 190 23.51 16.97 3.95
N MET A 191 24.79 16.71 3.72
CA MET A 191 25.33 15.36 3.74
C MET A 191 26.64 15.33 4.53
N GLU A 192 26.72 14.42 5.49
CA GLU A 192 27.96 14.10 6.20
C GLU A 192 28.35 12.67 5.87
N CYS A 193 29.61 12.45 5.55
CA CYS A 193 30.21 11.15 5.28
C CYS A 193 31.30 10.91 6.32
N ASP A 194 31.21 9.80 7.07
CA ASP A 194 32.08 9.50 8.22
C ASP A 194 32.29 10.70 9.18
N GLY A 195 31.22 11.48 9.42
CA GLY A 195 31.22 12.63 10.33
C GLY A 195 31.82 13.93 9.77
N VAL A 196 32.07 13.99 8.46
CA VAL A 196 32.59 15.18 7.77
C VAL A 196 31.60 15.63 6.70
N ASP A 197 31.36 16.94 6.58
CA ASP A 197 30.58 17.49 5.46
C ASP A 197 31.20 17.06 4.12
N CYS A 198 30.41 16.35 3.32
CA CYS A 198 30.82 15.79 2.04
C CYS A 198 29.87 16.19 0.90
N ALA A 199 28.94 17.11 1.15
CA ALA A 199 27.86 17.39 0.20
C ALA A 199 28.35 17.96 -1.14
N ASP A 200 29.47 18.70 -1.15
CA ASP A 200 30.07 19.22 -2.40
C ASP A 200 30.93 18.17 -3.15
N ASP A 201 31.27 17.07 -2.48
CA ASP A 201 32.11 16.00 -3.04
C ASP A 201 31.26 14.86 -3.64
N VAL A 202 30.00 14.75 -3.25
CA VAL A 202 29.04 13.78 -3.79
C VAL A 202 28.71 14.12 -5.23
N VAL A 203 28.77 13.13 -6.11
CA VAL A 203 28.43 13.32 -7.53
C VAL A 203 27.05 12.73 -7.78
N TRP A 204 26.05 13.61 -7.95
CA TRP A 204 24.71 13.18 -8.31
C TRP A 204 24.58 12.84 -9.79
N LYS A 205 23.78 11.83 -10.10
CA LYS A 205 23.35 11.46 -11.45
C LYS A 205 21.85 11.32 -11.48
N VAL A 206 21.24 11.67 -12.59
CA VAL A 206 19.80 11.51 -12.83
C VAL A 206 19.56 10.35 -13.77
N ASP A 207 18.45 9.66 -13.58
CA ASP A 207 17.97 8.63 -14.50
C ASP A 207 16.43 8.55 -14.46
N VAL A 208 15.85 7.90 -15.47
CA VAL A 208 14.41 7.76 -15.64
C VAL A 208 14.08 6.29 -15.90
N MET A 209 13.18 5.75 -15.09
CA MET A 209 12.65 4.40 -15.23
C MET A 209 11.35 4.32 -15.97
N ASP A 210 10.52 5.31 -15.71
CA ASP A 210 9.23 5.46 -16.33
C ASP A 210 9.10 6.91 -16.79
N ASP A 211 9.31 7.11 -18.09
CA ASP A 211 9.21 8.39 -18.79
C ASP A 211 7.78 8.91 -18.95
N ASN A 212 6.80 8.21 -18.38
CA ASN A 212 5.41 8.65 -18.38
C ASN A 212 5.29 10.08 -17.81
N CYS A 213 4.47 10.91 -18.47
CA CYS A 213 4.28 12.32 -18.13
C CYS A 213 5.57 13.15 -18.19
N ASN A 214 6.53 12.77 -19.04
CA ASN A 214 7.86 13.41 -19.11
C ASN A 214 8.51 13.53 -17.72
N MET A 215 8.39 12.48 -16.90
CA MET A 215 8.99 12.48 -15.57
C MET A 215 10.51 12.56 -15.68
N GLU A 216 11.11 13.58 -15.07
CA GLU A 216 12.55 13.85 -15.16
C GLU A 216 13.10 14.36 -13.84
N ALA A 217 14.31 13.92 -13.46
CA ALA A 217 15.06 14.49 -12.35
C ALA A 217 16.09 15.51 -12.85
N HIS A 218 16.29 16.59 -12.08
CA HIS A 218 17.22 17.67 -12.38
C HIS A 218 18.05 17.99 -11.14
N ILE A 219 19.35 18.20 -11.32
CA ILE A 219 20.28 18.58 -10.25
C ILE A 219 20.64 20.05 -10.45
N SER A 220 20.62 20.86 -9.38
CA SER A 220 21.07 22.25 -9.47
C SER A 220 22.57 22.36 -9.71
N ASP A 221 23.01 23.49 -10.28
CA ASP A 221 24.42 23.74 -10.59
C ASP A 221 25.35 23.64 -9.36
N ASP A 222 24.83 23.96 -8.17
CA ASP A 222 25.54 23.86 -6.89
C ASP A 222 25.41 22.48 -6.22
N GLN A 223 24.67 21.54 -6.82
CA GLN A 223 24.35 20.22 -6.28
C GLN A 223 23.64 20.23 -4.90
N ARG A 224 23.08 21.37 -4.49
CA ARG A 224 22.38 21.53 -3.20
C ARG A 224 20.86 21.41 -3.29
N SER A 225 20.34 21.14 -4.49
CA SER A 225 18.94 20.80 -4.69
C SER A 225 18.75 19.82 -5.85
N ILE A 226 17.73 19.00 -5.73
CA ILE A 226 17.29 18.04 -6.73
C ILE A 226 15.79 18.24 -6.90
N SER A 227 15.35 18.46 -8.14
CA SER A 227 13.93 18.54 -8.46
C SER A 227 13.51 17.36 -9.33
N ILE A 228 12.29 16.88 -9.15
CA ILE A 228 11.65 15.95 -10.08
C ILE A 228 10.45 16.65 -10.67
N THR A 229 10.35 16.65 -11.99
CA THR A 229 9.30 17.34 -12.77
C THR A 229 8.46 16.35 -13.55
N TRP A 230 7.21 16.71 -13.85
CA TRP A 230 6.30 15.98 -14.74
C TRP A 230 5.40 16.97 -15.48
N ASP A 231 4.64 16.51 -16.47
CA ASP A 231 3.68 17.31 -17.24
C ASP A 231 2.30 16.64 -17.18
N THR A 232 1.37 17.27 -16.47
CA THR A 232 0.01 16.76 -16.24
C THR A 232 -0.89 16.88 -17.48
N SER A 233 -0.45 17.62 -18.50
CA SER A 233 -1.22 17.86 -19.73
C SER A 233 -1.01 16.81 -20.82
N LEU A 234 -0.05 15.90 -20.64
CA LEU A 234 0.28 14.85 -21.59
C LEU A 234 -0.68 13.67 -21.52
N GLU A 235 -0.80 12.97 -22.65
CA GLU A 235 -1.39 11.64 -22.70
C GLU A 235 -0.48 10.65 -21.97
N SER A 236 -1.05 9.92 -21.02
CA SER A 236 -0.33 8.89 -20.27
C SER A 236 -0.36 7.58 -21.02
N LYS A 237 0.75 6.83 -20.96
CA LYS A 237 0.76 5.44 -21.45
C LYS A 237 -0.12 4.50 -20.62
N TYR A 238 -0.67 5.00 -19.52
CA TYR A 238 -1.56 4.30 -18.61
C TYR A 238 -3.01 4.80 -18.66
N ASP A 239 -3.35 5.74 -19.54
CA ASP A 239 -4.74 6.23 -19.70
C ASP A 239 -5.71 5.13 -20.16
N SER A 240 -5.19 4.06 -20.77
CA SER A 240 -6.00 2.91 -21.21
C SER A 240 -6.15 1.82 -20.15
N LEU A 241 -5.48 1.93 -18.99
CA LEU A 241 -5.61 0.94 -17.92
C LEU A 241 -6.79 1.29 -17.01
N SER A 242 -7.54 0.25 -16.63
CA SER A 242 -8.56 0.36 -15.59
C SER A 242 -7.95 0.76 -14.25
N ARG A 243 -8.77 1.30 -13.33
CA ARG A 243 -8.31 1.61 -11.97
C ARG A 243 -7.84 0.36 -11.22
N ALA A 244 -8.47 -0.79 -11.46
CA ALA A 244 -8.04 -2.07 -10.92
C ALA A 244 -6.70 -2.54 -11.52
N GLU A 245 -6.47 -2.38 -12.83
CA GLU A 245 -5.17 -2.71 -13.45
C GLU A 245 -4.05 -1.78 -12.96
N LEU A 246 -4.33 -0.49 -12.79
CA LEU A 246 -3.41 0.48 -12.19
C LEU A 246 -3.08 0.11 -10.75
N HIS A 247 -4.07 -0.33 -9.99
CA HIS A 247 -3.84 -0.87 -8.65
C HIS A 247 -2.95 -2.13 -8.73
N ASP A 248 -3.27 -3.12 -9.54
CA ASP A 248 -2.47 -4.35 -9.63
C ASP A 248 -1.05 -4.11 -10.18
N LEU A 249 -0.85 -3.05 -10.95
CA LEU A 249 0.47 -2.59 -11.40
C LEU A 249 1.29 -1.99 -10.24
N ASN A 250 0.70 -1.05 -9.49
CA ASN A 250 1.41 -0.29 -8.48
C ASN A 250 1.57 -1.02 -7.14
N TYR A 251 0.64 -1.93 -6.83
CA TYR A 251 0.48 -2.59 -5.53
C TYR A 251 1.04 -4.02 -5.52
N ARG A 252 2.03 -4.28 -6.37
CA ARG A 252 2.75 -5.57 -6.37
C ARG A 252 3.57 -5.72 -5.09
N GLY A 253 3.40 -6.87 -4.42
CA GLY A 253 4.06 -7.22 -3.16
C GLY A 253 3.17 -7.05 -1.93
N ASN A 254 3.57 -7.64 -0.81
CA ASN A 254 2.73 -7.73 0.40
C ASN A 254 2.55 -6.38 1.16
N TRP A 255 3.17 -5.28 0.71
CA TRP A 255 3.10 -3.98 1.39
C TRP A 255 1.70 -3.35 1.27
N ALA A 256 1.05 -3.51 0.11
CA ALA A 256 -0.30 -3.03 -0.16
C ALA A 256 -1.32 -3.62 0.82
N THR A 257 -1.22 -4.93 1.04
CA THR A 257 -2.04 -5.67 2.02
C THR A 257 -1.81 -5.18 3.44
N GLN A 258 -0.58 -4.77 3.80
CA GLN A 258 -0.28 -4.24 5.13
C GLN A 258 -0.87 -2.85 5.37
N LEU A 259 -1.05 -2.05 4.33
CA LEU A 259 -1.70 -0.74 4.41
C LEU A 259 -3.23 -0.80 4.27
N ASN A 260 -3.80 -2.01 4.13
CA ASN A 260 -5.22 -2.25 3.93
C ASN A 260 -5.84 -1.35 2.84
N ILE A 261 -5.09 -1.14 1.75
CA ILE A 261 -5.57 -0.32 0.63
C ILE A 261 -6.52 -1.20 -0.20
N PRO A 262 -7.81 -0.87 -0.27
CA PRO A 262 -8.77 -1.70 -0.99
C PRO A 262 -8.47 -1.64 -2.49
N ARG A 263 -8.42 -2.81 -3.15
CA ARG A 263 -8.40 -2.88 -4.61
C ARG A 263 -9.67 -2.22 -5.13
N PRO A 264 -9.59 -1.23 -6.02
CA PRO A 264 -10.78 -0.71 -6.69
C PRO A 264 -11.48 -1.86 -7.40
N ASN A 265 -12.81 -1.94 -7.28
CA ASN A 265 -13.59 -2.91 -8.05
C ASN A 265 -13.24 -2.76 -9.53
N GLU A 266 -13.01 -3.87 -10.24
CA GLU A 266 -12.77 -3.87 -11.68
C GLU A 266 -13.84 -3.01 -12.34
N ASP A 267 -13.39 -1.95 -13.03
CA ASP A 267 -14.22 -0.84 -13.46
C ASP A 267 -15.59 -1.29 -13.96
N VAL A 268 -16.62 -1.05 -13.14
CA VAL A 268 -17.93 -0.71 -13.68
C VAL A 268 -17.70 0.62 -14.39
N GLU A 269 -17.50 0.57 -15.71
CA GLU A 269 -17.27 1.74 -16.57
C GLU A 269 -18.07 2.94 -16.07
N VAL A 270 -17.37 4.01 -15.68
CA VAL A 270 -17.96 5.32 -15.39
C VAL A 270 -18.40 5.94 -16.72
N GLY A 271 -19.39 5.33 -17.36
CA GLY A 271 -20.27 6.03 -18.26
C GLY A 271 -20.97 7.12 -17.46
N LEU A 272 -21.01 8.33 -18.01
CA LEU A 272 -21.85 9.45 -17.55
C LEU A 272 -23.13 8.90 -16.90
N PRO A 273 -23.50 9.36 -15.68
CA PRO A 273 -24.49 8.69 -14.84
C PRO A 273 -25.76 8.45 -15.64
N THR A 274 -25.95 7.22 -16.09
CA THR A 274 -27.26 6.77 -16.53
C THR A 274 -28.17 6.78 -15.30
N PRO A 275 -29.45 7.12 -15.47
CA PRO A 275 -30.36 7.23 -14.34
C PRO A 275 -30.36 5.91 -13.58
N VAL A 276 -30.32 5.99 -12.24
CA VAL A 276 -30.78 4.94 -11.32
C VAL A 276 -31.85 4.13 -12.00
N HIS A 277 -31.66 2.83 -12.15
CA HIS A 277 -32.73 1.95 -12.59
C HIS A 277 -33.55 1.62 -11.34
N PRO A 278 -34.57 2.42 -10.96
CA PRO A 278 -35.15 2.30 -9.62
C PRO A 278 -35.87 0.96 -9.46
N ALA A 279 -36.31 0.38 -10.58
CA ALA A 279 -36.87 -0.96 -10.64
C ALA A 279 -35.83 -2.09 -10.51
N LYS A 280 -34.59 -1.90 -11.00
CA LYS A 280 -33.51 -2.88 -10.81
C LYS A 280 -32.96 -2.79 -9.40
N CYS A 281 -32.60 -1.58 -8.96
CA CYS A 281 -32.20 -1.30 -7.57
C CYS A 281 -33.19 -1.90 -6.56
N ALA A 282 -34.50 -1.67 -6.73
CA ALA A 282 -35.50 -2.25 -5.84
C ALA A 282 -35.56 -3.79 -5.88
N ALA A 283 -35.29 -4.41 -7.05
CA ALA A 283 -35.26 -5.86 -7.19
C ALA A 283 -33.99 -6.47 -6.60
N ASP A 284 -32.82 -5.85 -6.82
CA ASP A 284 -31.54 -6.32 -6.31
C ASP A 284 -31.44 -6.14 -4.78
N VAL A 285 -31.96 -5.03 -4.23
CA VAL A 285 -32.04 -4.88 -2.76
C VAL A 285 -33.07 -5.83 -2.14
N ALA A 286 -34.17 -6.14 -2.85
CA ALA A 286 -35.11 -7.16 -2.38
C ALA A 286 -34.47 -8.55 -2.36
N LYS A 287 -33.67 -8.89 -3.39
CA LYS A 287 -32.89 -10.13 -3.44
C LYS A 287 -31.85 -10.17 -2.30
N LEU A 288 -31.12 -9.07 -2.08
CA LEU A 288 -30.16 -8.95 -0.99
C LEU A 288 -30.80 -9.20 0.39
N ALA A 289 -32.05 -8.78 0.60
CA ALA A 289 -32.80 -9.08 1.81
C ALA A 289 -33.19 -10.58 1.95
N GLU A 290 -33.42 -11.29 0.85
CA GLU A 290 -33.64 -12.74 0.82
C GLU A 290 -32.35 -13.52 1.11
N ASP A 291 -31.23 -13.10 0.52
CA ASP A 291 -29.91 -13.71 0.72
C ASP A 291 -29.44 -13.51 2.17
N ALA A 292 -29.65 -12.32 2.71
CA ALA A 292 -29.47 -11.99 4.12
C ALA A 292 -30.28 -12.91 5.08
N ALA A 293 -31.53 -13.22 4.75
CA ALA A 293 -32.33 -14.18 5.52
C ALA A 293 -31.77 -15.61 5.42
N SER A 294 -31.15 -15.94 4.28
CA SER A 294 -30.46 -17.21 4.06
C SER A 294 -29.19 -17.32 4.91
N ILE A 295 -28.38 -16.25 5.04
CA ILE A 295 -27.21 -16.21 5.95
C ILE A 295 -27.65 -16.57 7.37
N LYS A 296 -28.72 -15.93 7.87
CA LYS A 296 -29.24 -16.23 9.21
C LYS A 296 -29.62 -17.71 9.36
N THR A 297 -30.25 -18.29 8.33
CA THR A 297 -30.62 -19.71 8.32
C THR A 297 -29.39 -20.61 8.37
N SER A 298 -28.33 -20.26 7.63
CA SER A 298 -27.06 -20.98 7.65
C SER A 298 -26.36 -20.90 9.01
N VAL A 299 -26.35 -19.71 9.65
CA VAL A 299 -25.81 -19.54 11.03
C VAL A 299 -26.58 -20.38 12.06
N ASP A 300 -27.91 -20.38 11.98
CA ASP A 300 -28.77 -21.21 12.84
C ASP A 300 -28.49 -22.71 12.60
N GLY A 301 -28.24 -23.11 11.35
CA GLY A 301 -27.85 -24.46 10.95
C GLY A 301 -26.50 -24.90 11.54
N VAL A 302 -25.46 -24.08 11.36
CA VAL A 302 -24.11 -24.29 11.94
C VAL A 302 -24.21 -24.48 13.45
N THR A 303 -24.93 -23.58 14.14
CA THR A 303 -25.12 -23.67 15.60
C THR A 303 -25.76 -25.01 15.99
N ALA A 304 -26.79 -25.46 15.26
CA ALA A 304 -27.52 -26.68 15.57
C ALA A 304 -26.73 -27.99 15.28
N THR A 305 -25.87 -27.99 14.25
CA THR A 305 -25.07 -29.17 13.87
C THR A 305 -23.76 -29.26 14.63
N CYS A 306 -23.08 -28.13 14.83
CA CYS A 306 -21.75 -28.09 15.45
C CYS A 306 -21.76 -28.30 16.97
N ASP A 307 -22.89 -28.07 17.64
CA ASP A 307 -23.05 -28.35 19.08
C ASP A 307 -23.08 -29.85 19.42
N LYS A 308 -23.30 -30.74 18.43
CA LYS A 308 -23.62 -32.16 18.68
C LYS A 308 -22.45 -33.13 18.51
N THR A 309 -21.20 -32.67 18.42
CA THR A 309 -19.99 -33.50 18.18
C THR A 309 -19.93 -34.22 16.81
N HIS A 310 -20.77 -33.84 15.85
CA HIS A 310 -20.72 -34.36 14.46
C HIS A 310 -19.79 -33.48 13.61
N SER A 311 -18.52 -33.86 13.46
CA SER A 311 -17.52 -33.08 12.72
C SER A 311 -17.92 -32.85 11.26
N ASP A 312 -18.44 -33.88 10.60
CA ASP A 312 -18.64 -33.84 9.14
C ASP A 312 -19.88 -33.02 8.75
N GLU A 313 -20.97 -33.14 9.52
CA GLU A 313 -22.16 -32.31 9.36
C GLU A 313 -21.87 -30.84 9.69
N CYS A 314 -21.03 -30.58 10.70
CA CYS A 314 -20.59 -29.24 11.05
C CYS A 314 -19.78 -28.59 9.93
N VAL A 315 -18.78 -29.30 9.38
CA VAL A 315 -17.96 -28.81 8.25
C VAL A 315 -18.82 -28.57 7.01
N SER A 316 -19.83 -29.41 6.73
CA SER A 316 -20.77 -29.16 5.64
C SER A 316 -21.55 -27.87 5.84
N SER A 317 -22.16 -27.68 7.02
CA SER A 317 -22.92 -26.46 7.34
C SER A 317 -22.06 -25.19 7.27
N LEU A 318 -20.78 -25.30 7.67
CA LEU A 318 -19.82 -24.18 7.60
C LEU A 318 -19.50 -23.78 6.15
N ASN A 319 -19.26 -24.76 5.27
CA ASN A 319 -19.06 -24.50 3.84
C ASN A 319 -20.31 -23.93 3.18
N ASP A 320 -21.50 -24.43 3.54
CA ASP A 320 -22.78 -23.89 3.04
C ASP A 320 -22.97 -22.44 3.50
N MET A 321 -22.56 -22.10 4.73
CA MET A 321 -22.62 -20.74 5.23
C MET A 321 -21.66 -19.81 4.49
N LEU A 322 -20.40 -20.20 4.30
CA LEU A 322 -19.42 -19.43 3.53
C LEU A 322 -19.93 -19.15 2.11
N ALA A 323 -20.40 -20.19 1.41
CA ALA A 323 -20.98 -20.05 0.08
C ALA A 323 -22.20 -19.11 0.05
N THR A 324 -23.00 -19.08 1.13
CA THR A 324 -24.13 -18.16 1.26
C THR A 324 -23.65 -16.71 1.43
N VAL A 325 -22.61 -16.48 2.24
CA VAL A 325 -22.02 -15.15 2.44
C VAL A 325 -21.41 -14.62 1.15
N ASP A 326 -20.65 -15.44 0.43
CA ASP A 326 -20.04 -15.06 -0.86
C ASP A 326 -21.09 -14.71 -1.92
N LEU A 327 -22.16 -15.51 -2.01
CA LEU A 327 -23.26 -15.21 -2.92
C LEU A 327 -23.94 -13.87 -2.55
N THR A 328 -24.13 -13.64 -1.26
CA THR A 328 -24.72 -12.39 -0.76
C THR A 328 -23.83 -11.18 -1.06
N LEU A 329 -22.51 -11.33 -0.98
CA LEU A 329 -21.56 -10.28 -1.34
C LEU A 329 -21.67 -9.90 -2.82
N VAL A 330 -21.71 -10.89 -3.72
CA VAL A 330 -21.91 -10.68 -5.16
C VAL A 330 -23.23 -9.94 -5.43
N ASP A 331 -24.29 -10.30 -4.72
CA ASP A 331 -25.60 -9.64 -4.86
C ASP A 331 -25.62 -8.23 -4.25
N ALA A 332 -24.83 -7.96 -3.20
CA ALA A 332 -24.65 -6.63 -2.62
C ALA A 332 -23.88 -5.70 -3.58
N GLU A 333 -22.81 -6.18 -4.22
CA GLU A 333 -22.08 -5.45 -5.25
C GLU A 333 -22.97 -5.10 -6.44
N LYS A 334 -23.80 -6.06 -6.87
CA LYS A 334 -24.78 -5.85 -7.93
C LYS A 334 -25.83 -4.81 -7.54
N ALA A 335 -26.36 -4.89 -6.33
CA ALA A 335 -27.29 -3.90 -5.80
C ALA A 335 -26.65 -2.51 -5.73
N PHE A 336 -25.39 -2.40 -5.30
CA PHE A 336 -24.66 -1.13 -5.32
C PHE A 336 -24.53 -0.58 -6.73
N SER A 337 -24.17 -1.41 -7.70
CA SER A 337 -24.06 -0.98 -9.10
C SER A 337 -25.41 -0.52 -9.68
N ASP A 338 -26.51 -1.19 -9.36
CA ASP A 338 -27.85 -0.87 -9.89
C ASP A 338 -28.55 0.29 -9.13
N CYS A 339 -28.16 0.54 -7.87
CA CYS A 339 -28.69 1.61 -7.01
C CYS A 339 -27.84 2.89 -7.03
N SER A 340 -26.53 2.79 -7.23
CA SER A 340 -25.63 3.94 -7.17
C SER A 340 -25.89 4.89 -8.32
N ASP A 341 -26.36 6.08 -7.97
CA ASP A 341 -26.62 7.19 -8.89
C ASP A 341 -25.39 8.09 -9.09
N GLY A 342 -24.26 7.71 -8.50
CA GLY A 342 -23.04 8.52 -8.44
C GLY A 342 -23.13 9.74 -7.54
N THR A 343 -24.19 9.89 -6.73
CA THR A 343 -24.34 10.98 -5.75
C THR A 343 -24.00 10.52 -4.33
N ASN A 344 -23.78 11.48 -3.42
CA ASN A 344 -23.55 11.19 -2.00
C ASN A 344 -24.88 11.01 -1.26
N SER A 345 -25.64 9.98 -1.63
CA SER A 345 -26.89 9.62 -0.96
C SER A 345 -26.64 8.68 0.20
N GLN A 346 -27.44 8.77 1.27
CA GLN A 346 -27.39 7.85 2.41
C GLN A 346 -27.53 6.38 1.96
N CYS A 347 -28.36 6.14 0.94
CA CYS A 347 -28.52 4.82 0.30
C CYS A 347 -27.19 4.25 -0.21
N ASN A 348 -26.36 5.07 -0.89
CA ASN A 348 -25.07 4.62 -1.40
C ASN A 348 -24.07 4.37 -0.26
N GLU A 349 -24.09 5.22 0.78
CA GLU A 349 -23.26 5.03 1.97
C GLU A 349 -23.60 3.73 2.70
N ASP A 350 -24.89 3.44 2.88
CA ASP A 350 -25.35 2.25 3.58
C ASP A 350 -25.01 0.97 2.79
N ILE A 351 -25.28 0.94 1.48
CA ILE A 351 -24.95 -0.22 0.63
C ILE A 351 -23.42 -0.45 0.59
N SER A 352 -22.62 0.61 0.50
CA SER A 352 -21.16 0.47 0.57
C SER A 352 -20.70 -0.09 1.91
N GLY A 353 -21.29 0.37 3.02
CA GLY A 353 -20.98 -0.16 4.35
C GLY A 353 -21.29 -1.65 4.48
N ILE A 354 -22.40 -2.09 3.87
CA ILE A 354 -22.81 -3.51 3.83
C ILE A 354 -21.78 -4.37 3.09
N ILE A 355 -21.30 -3.91 1.92
CA ILE A 355 -20.26 -4.61 1.16
C ILE A 355 -19.01 -4.80 2.00
N THR A 356 -18.56 -3.75 2.71
CA THR A 356 -17.40 -3.84 3.60
C THR A 356 -17.61 -4.88 4.70
N VAL A 357 -18.73 -4.85 5.41
CA VAL A 357 -18.99 -5.79 6.51
C VAL A 357 -19.11 -7.23 6.01
N LEU A 358 -19.72 -7.47 4.85
CA LEU A 358 -19.83 -8.81 4.26
C LEU A 358 -18.48 -9.31 3.75
N GLY A 359 -17.64 -8.44 3.17
CA GLY A 359 -16.29 -8.78 2.74
C GLY A 359 -15.38 -9.17 3.92
N ASP A 360 -15.40 -8.37 4.99
CA ASP A 360 -14.66 -8.68 6.23
C ASP A 360 -15.15 -10.00 6.84
N ALA A 361 -16.47 -10.21 6.91
CA ALA A 361 -17.04 -11.44 7.44
C ALA A 361 -16.71 -12.68 6.59
N SER A 362 -16.69 -12.58 5.25
CA SER A 362 -16.27 -13.70 4.38
C SER A 362 -14.81 -14.08 4.66
N LYS A 363 -13.92 -13.08 4.72
CA LYS A 363 -12.50 -13.30 5.01
C LYS A 363 -12.27 -13.92 6.39
N ASP A 364 -12.91 -13.38 7.43
CA ASP A 364 -12.81 -13.90 8.79
C ASP A 364 -13.32 -15.36 8.85
N LEU A 365 -14.40 -15.68 8.10
CA LEU A 365 -14.89 -17.05 7.99
C LEU A 365 -13.89 -17.98 7.29
N GLU A 366 -13.23 -17.55 6.21
CA GLU A 366 -12.20 -18.36 5.54
C GLU A 366 -11.02 -18.65 6.48
N GLU A 367 -10.56 -17.64 7.23
CA GLU A 367 -9.48 -17.79 8.23
C GLU A 367 -9.91 -18.74 9.35
N ASP A 368 -11.10 -18.54 9.92
CA ASP A 368 -11.65 -19.41 10.97
C ASP A 368 -11.83 -20.86 10.48
N LEU A 369 -12.31 -21.06 9.24
CA LEU A 369 -12.47 -22.40 8.64
C LEU A 369 -11.11 -23.07 8.39
N ALA A 370 -10.09 -22.32 7.94
CA ALA A 370 -8.75 -22.87 7.75
C ALA A 370 -8.18 -23.39 9.08
N ASP A 371 -8.37 -22.63 10.16
CA ASP A 371 -7.98 -23.04 11.50
C ASP A 371 -8.77 -24.26 11.98
N CYS A 372 -10.05 -24.41 11.61
CA CYS A 372 -10.86 -25.58 11.94
C CYS A 372 -10.33 -26.89 11.32
N VAL A 373 -9.70 -26.85 10.14
CA VAL A 373 -9.25 -28.06 9.40
C VAL A 373 -8.03 -28.72 10.06
N ASP A 374 -7.18 -27.95 10.74
CA ASP A 374 -5.91 -28.43 11.33
C ASP A 374 -6.03 -28.91 12.80
N ILE A 375 -7.25 -28.96 13.34
CA ILE A 375 -7.49 -29.08 14.78
C ILE A 375 -7.78 -30.53 15.24
N LYS A 376 -7.10 -30.97 16.31
CA LYS A 376 -7.49 -32.16 17.10
C LYS A 376 -8.80 -31.88 17.87
N ILE A 377 -9.77 -32.81 17.82
CA ILE A 377 -11.13 -32.87 18.43
C ILE A 377 -11.46 -31.94 19.63
N GLY A 378 -10.51 -31.56 20.49
CA GLY A 378 -10.72 -30.64 21.61
C GLY A 378 -10.89 -29.15 21.26
N SER A 379 -10.39 -28.65 20.13
CA SER A 379 -10.48 -27.23 19.75
C SER A 379 -11.61 -26.88 18.77
N ILE A 380 -12.41 -27.86 18.34
CA ILE A 380 -13.57 -27.62 17.46
C ILE A 380 -14.61 -26.67 18.09
N LYS A 381 -14.76 -26.71 19.43
CA LYS A 381 -15.67 -25.80 20.14
C LYS A 381 -15.26 -24.33 20.07
N GLN A 382 -13.95 -24.08 19.97
CA GLN A 382 -13.44 -22.72 19.88
C GLN A 382 -13.65 -22.21 18.46
N CYS A 383 -13.28 -22.97 17.42
CA CYS A 383 -13.50 -22.51 16.05
C CYS A 383 -15.00 -22.36 15.72
N VAL A 384 -15.88 -23.23 16.23
CA VAL A 384 -17.34 -23.05 16.10
C VAL A 384 -17.82 -21.76 16.78
N LYS A 385 -17.22 -21.38 17.91
CA LYS A 385 -17.56 -20.13 18.60
C LYS A 385 -17.16 -18.93 17.76
N ASP A 386 -15.96 -18.95 17.21
CA ASP A 386 -15.39 -17.86 16.41
C ASP A 386 -16.20 -17.69 15.11
N VAL A 387 -16.47 -18.79 14.39
CA VAL A 387 -17.35 -18.78 13.22
C VAL A 387 -18.77 -18.28 13.53
N VAL A 388 -19.37 -18.67 14.66
CA VAL A 388 -20.71 -18.20 15.05
C VAL A 388 -20.68 -16.71 15.44
N GLU A 389 -19.59 -16.21 16.00
CA GLU A 389 -19.40 -14.79 16.28
C GLU A 389 -19.29 -14.00 14.96
N THR A 390 -18.50 -14.46 14.01
CA THR A 390 -18.37 -13.88 12.66
C THR A 390 -19.70 -13.92 11.90
N GLY A 391 -20.41 -15.04 11.93
CA GLY A 391 -21.74 -15.17 11.33
C GLY A 391 -22.78 -14.22 11.94
N LYS A 392 -22.68 -13.88 13.23
CA LYS A 392 -23.54 -12.87 13.86
C LYS A 392 -23.21 -11.45 13.38
N VAL A 393 -21.96 -11.15 13.05
CA VAL A 393 -21.57 -9.88 12.42
C VAL A 393 -22.22 -9.76 11.04
N ALA A 394 -22.16 -10.81 10.22
CA ALA A 394 -22.87 -10.86 8.94
C ALA A 394 -24.39 -10.67 9.11
N VAL A 395 -25.01 -11.30 10.11
CA VAL A 395 -26.44 -11.08 10.45
C VAL A 395 -26.70 -9.66 10.98
N GLY A 396 -25.71 -9.00 11.59
CA GLY A 396 -25.76 -7.59 11.95
C GLY A 396 -25.92 -6.71 10.71
N ALA A 397 -25.08 -6.94 9.69
CA ALA A 397 -25.14 -6.25 8.40
C ALA A 397 -26.52 -6.38 7.72
N VAL A 398 -27.23 -7.49 7.93
CA VAL A 398 -28.61 -7.69 7.44
C VAL A 398 -29.58 -6.64 8.00
N LYS A 399 -29.42 -6.21 9.25
CA LYS A 399 -30.27 -5.15 9.80
C LYS A 399 -29.98 -3.82 9.13
N ASP A 400 -28.72 -3.57 8.82
CA ASP A 400 -28.27 -2.37 8.14
C ASP A 400 -28.74 -2.38 6.67
N ILE A 401 -28.80 -3.54 6.00
CA ILE A 401 -29.46 -3.75 4.70
C ILE A 401 -30.93 -3.29 4.72
N LEU A 402 -31.67 -3.66 5.76
CA LEU A 402 -33.08 -3.28 5.88
C LEU A 402 -33.28 -1.78 6.17
N VAL A 403 -32.29 -1.13 6.80
CA VAL A 403 -32.27 0.33 6.98
C VAL A 403 -31.96 1.01 5.65
N ALA A 404 -30.90 0.57 4.96
CA ALA A 404 -30.51 1.04 3.63
C ALA A 404 -31.70 1.00 2.66
N PHE A 405 -32.45 -0.09 2.64
CA PHE A 405 -33.62 -0.22 1.75
C PHE A 405 -34.70 0.84 1.97
N LYS A 406 -34.91 1.28 3.21
CA LYS A 406 -35.88 2.35 3.52
C LYS A 406 -35.36 3.69 3.02
N ASP A 407 -34.08 3.94 3.21
CA ASP A 407 -33.42 5.18 2.82
C ASP A 407 -33.35 5.29 1.28
N CYS A 408 -33.09 4.17 0.59
CA CYS A 408 -33.13 4.06 -0.87
C CYS A 408 -34.53 4.29 -1.48
N LYS A 409 -35.61 4.08 -0.71
CA LYS A 409 -37.00 4.34 -1.17
C LYS A 409 -37.46 5.78 -0.96
N GLY A 410 -36.69 6.60 -0.25
CA GLY A 410 -37.09 7.96 0.12
C GLY A 410 -38.31 8.02 1.07
N GLU A 411 -38.59 6.93 1.80
CA GLU A 411 -39.66 6.90 2.80
C GLU A 411 -39.16 7.50 4.11
N SER A 412 -39.57 8.74 4.43
CA SER A 412 -39.18 9.41 5.67
C SER A 412 -39.59 8.62 6.92
N VAL A 413 -38.63 8.31 7.80
CA VAL A 413 -38.85 7.56 9.03
C VAL A 413 -39.53 8.43 10.11
N SER A 414 -40.74 8.03 10.53
CA SER A 414 -41.32 8.46 11.81
C SER A 414 -40.90 7.46 12.90
N LEU A 415 -39.87 7.81 13.69
CA LEU A 415 -39.42 7.01 14.83
C LEU A 415 -40.44 7.07 15.99
N PHE A 416 -40.90 5.91 16.45
CA PHE A 416 -41.55 5.70 17.75
C PHE A 416 -40.65 4.88 18.65
#